data_AF-A0A935WC15-F1
#
_entry.id   AF-A0A935WC15-F1
#
_cell.length_a   1.000
_cell.length_b   1.000
_cell.length_c   1.000
_cell.angle_alpha   90.00
_cell.angle_beta   90.00
_cell.angle_gamma   90.00
#
_symmetry.space_group_name_H-M   'P 1'
#
loop_
_entity.id
_entity.type
_entity.pdbx_description
1 polymer ?
#
loop_
_entity_poly.entity_id
_entity_poly.type
_entity_poly.pdbx_seq_one_letter_code
_entity_poly.pdbx_strand_id
1 'polypeptide(L)'
;MNPFHRILEITILIILPLLILYTKSKWSTKEIIFNAIVLPLIWYITYAPIHELGHVIGCKIVGLEINDYQLFTRFWEGSFGFAFVDIKEGYGENIESFIVLIMPYLIDFFFLIIGFIVVYKNKFKVKNSFLFGLTFLFFVLRSNYDLLDNYIGYFFNHSDFVLAGKIVGNLNILIFIVLSLIIGFSLTLLIIKKYIFYPSAAINN
;
A
#
# COMPACT_ATOMS: atom_id res chain seq x y z
N MET A 1 -4.46 -16.84 -4.97
CA MET A 1 -5.00 -16.73 -3.59
C MET A 1 -6.53 -16.81 -3.59
N ASN A 2 -7.15 -17.41 -2.57
CA ASN A 2 -8.61 -17.48 -2.46
C ASN A 2 -9.21 -16.07 -2.21
N PRO A 3 -10.25 -15.64 -2.94
CA PRO A 3 -10.89 -14.32 -2.78
C PRO A 3 -11.23 -13.95 -1.32
N PHE A 4 -11.60 -14.93 -0.51
CA PHE A 4 -11.93 -14.73 0.90
C PHE A 4 -10.75 -14.18 1.73
N HIS A 5 -9.53 -14.65 1.45
CA HIS A 5 -8.33 -14.19 2.18
C HIS A 5 -8.05 -12.72 1.88
N ARG A 6 -8.18 -12.32 0.61
CA ARG A 6 -8.04 -10.91 0.20
C ARG A 6 -9.06 -10.01 0.88
N ILE A 7 -10.31 -10.44 0.95
CA ILE A 7 -11.36 -9.68 1.65
C ILE A 7 -10.97 -9.48 3.13
N LEU A 8 -10.46 -10.53 3.78
CA LEU A 8 -10.04 -10.47 5.18
C LEU A 8 -8.85 -9.52 5.37
N GLU A 9 -7.83 -9.58 4.50
CA GLU A 9 -6.69 -8.66 4.52
C GLU A 9 -7.11 -7.20 4.35
N ILE A 10 -7.93 -6.91 3.33
CA ILE A 10 -8.44 -5.55 3.09
C ILE A 10 -9.23 -5.07 4.31
N THR A 11 -10.05 -5.94 4.89
CA THR A 11 -10.85 -5.61 6.08
C THR A 11 -9.95 -5.26 7.25
N ILE A 12 -8.91 -6.06 7.52
CA ILE A 12 -8.03 -5.90 8.68
C ILE A 12 -7.03 -4.76 8.51
N LEU A 13 -6.46 -4.57 7.33
CA LEU A 13 -5.35 -3.64 7.09
C LEU A 13 -5.81 -2.27 6.60
N ILE A 14 -6.94 -2.19 5.92
CA ILE A 14 -7.43 -0.95 5.32
C ILE A 14 -8.66 -0.46 6.07
N ILE A 15 -9.72 -1.26 6.09
CA ILE A 15 -11.03 -0.82 6.60
C ILE A 15 -10.99 -0.63 8.11
N LEU A 16 -10.50 -1.61 8.87
CA LEU A 16 -10.49 -1.57 10.33
C LEU A 16 -9.66 -0.39 10.89
N PRO A 17 -8.42 -0.11 10.44
CA PRO A 17 -7.65 1.04 10.89
C PRO A 17 -8.32 2.38 10.56
N LEU A 18 -8.93 2.51 9.38
CA LEU A 18 -9.73 3.68 9.02
C LEU A 18 -10.92 3.84 9.96
N LEU A 19 -11.68 2.77 10.21
CA LEU A 19 -12.84 2.81 11.10
C LEU A 19 -12.45 3.15 12.53
N ILE A 20 -11.36 2.58 13.06
CA ILE A 20 -10.86 2.92 14.41
C ILE A 20 -10.53 4.41 14.48
N LEU A 21 -9.79 4.93 13.49
CA LEU A 21 -9.45 6.35 13.42
C LEU A 21 -10.72 7.23 13.39
N TYR A 22 -11.65 6.93 12.49
CA TYR A 22 -12.88 7.73 12.30
C TYR A 22 -13.84 7.64 13.48
N THR A 23 -14.09 6.45 14.03
CA THR A 23 -15.02 6.28 15.15
C THR A 23 -14.51 6.87 16.46
N LYS A 24 -13.18 7.06 16.58
CA LYS A 24 -12.55 7.77 17.70
C LYS A 24 -12.33 9.26 17.43
N SER A 25 -12.63 9.74 16.23
CA SER A 25 -12.52 11.14 15.82
C SER A 25 -13.72 11.97 16.28
N LYS A 26 -13.67 13.29 16.07
CA LYS A 26 -14.78 14.23 16.30
C LYS A 26 -15.50 14.64 15.02
N TRP A 27 -15.24 13.96 13.89
CA TRP A 27 -15.98 14.23 12.65
C TRP A 27 -17.44 13.77 12.77
N SER A 28 -18.31 14.34 11.95
CA SER A 28 -19.73 14.01 11.99
C SER A 28 -20.00 12.57 11.53
N THR A 29 -21.08 11.95 12.00
CA THR A 29 -21.48 10.60 11.58
C THR A 29 -21.65 10.48 10.06
N LYS A 30 -22.14 11.54 9.39
CA LYS A 30 -22.28 11.57 7.93
C LYS A 30 -20.93 11.47 7.23
N GLU A 31 -19.93 12.23 7.69
CA GLU A 31 -18.57 12.17 7.17
C GLU A 31 -17.94 10.80 7.41
N ILE A 32 -18.12 10.24 8.60
CA ILE A 32 -17.59 8.91 8.95
C ILE A 32 -18.15 7.85 8.00
N ILE A 33 -19.47 7.79 7.82
CA ILE A 33 -20.12 6.81 6.94
C ILE A 33 -19.66 7.00 5.50
N PHE A 34 -19.65 8.25 5.01
CA PHE A 34 -19.19 8.55 3.66
C PHE A 34 -17.75 8.09 3.43
N ASN A 35 -16.84 8.46 4.32
CA ASN A 35 -15.42 8.11 4.20
C ASN A 35 -15.17 6.60 4.34
N ALA A 36 -15.91 5.92 5.23
CA ALA A 36 -15.81 4.47 5.42
C ALA A 36 -16.22 3.65 4.18
N ILE A 37 -17.06 4.22 3.31
CA ILE A 37 -17.47 3.59 2.05
C ILE A 37 -16.53 4.01 0.91
N VAL A 38 -16.30 5.32 0.76
CA VAL A 38 -15.61 5.87 -0.42
C VAL A 38 -14.11 5.61 -0.39
N LEU A 39 -13.45 5.72 0.78
CA LEU A 39 -11.99 5.55 0.85
C LEU A 39 -11.53 4.12 0.52
N PRO A 40 -12.17 3.04 1.03
CA PRO A 40 -11.82 1.69 0.60
C PRO A 40 -12.03 1.45 -0.90
N LEU A 41 -13.05 2.05 -1.51
CA LEU A 41 -13.25 1.96 -2.97
C LEU A 41 -12.14 2.67 -3.74
N ILE A 42 -11.77 3.89 -3.33
CA ILE A 42 -10.64 4.62 -3.91
C ILE A 42 -9.35 3.82 -3.75
N TRP A 43 -9.10 3.26 -2.57
CA TRP A 43 -7.95 2.41 -2.32
C TRP A 43 -7.93 1.20 -3.27
N TYR A 44 -9.06 0.50 -3.40
CA TYR A 44 -9.16 -0.70 -4.22
C TYR A 44 -8.87 -0.43 -5.71
N ILE A 45 -9.31 0.72 -6.24
CA ILE A 45 -9.04 1.07 -7.65
C ILE A 45 -7.63 1.60 -7.89
N THR A 46 -6.90 1.98 -6.84
CA THR A 46 -5.58 2.63 -6.97
C THR A 46 -4.42 1.78 -6.50
N TYR A 47 -4.62 0.79 -5.63
CA TYR A 47 -3.50 0.04 -5.04
C TYR A 47 -2.67 -0.69 -6.10
N ALA A 48 -3.32 -1.49 -6.96
CA ALA A 48 -2.66 -2.28 -8.01
C ALA A 48 -2.02 -1.40 -9.09
N PRO A 49 -2.69 -0.36 -9.64
CA PRO A 49 -2.04 0.53 -10.60
C PRO A 49 -0.76 1.19 -10.08
N ILE A 50 -0.74 1.61 -8.82
CA ILE A 50 0.46 2.24 -8.26
C ILE A 50 1.58 1.20 -8.07
N HIS A 51 1.24 -0.03 -7.67
CA HIS A 51 2.19 -1.13 -7.55
C HIS A 51 2.84 -1.46 -8.91
N GLU A 52 2.03 -1.74 -9.93
CA GLU A 52 2.54 -2.05 -11.28
C GLU A 52 3.31 -0.87 -11.90
N LEU A 53 2.89 0.36 -11.62
CA LEU A 53 3.63 1.54 -12.05
C LEU A 53 5.04 1.56 -11.43
N GLY A 54 5.20 1.02 -10.22
CA GLY A 54 6.51 0.79 -9.62
C GLY A 54 7.39 -0.11 -10.48
N HIS A 55 6.89 -1.25 -10.95
CA HIS A 55 7.64 -2.10 -11.88
C HIS A 55 7.97 -1.37 -13.19
N VAL A 56 7.02 -0.62 -13.78
CA VAL A 56 7.28 0.18 -14.99
C VAL A 56 8.40 1.19 -14.75
N ILE A 57 8.40 1.90 -13.62
CA ILE A 57 9.46 2.83 -13.23
C ILE A 57 10.79 2.08 -13.08
N GLY A 58 10.77 0.91 -12.44
CA GLY A 58 11.92 0.03 -12.31
C GLY A 58 12.53 -0.30 -13.66
N CYS A 59 11.73 -0.80 -14.60
CA CYS A 59 12.19 -1.16 -15.95
C CYS A 59 12.85 0.03 -16.65
N LYS A 60 12.24 1.21 -16.54
CA LYS A 60 12.80 2.45 -17.13
C LYS A 60 14.13 2.86 -16.50
N ILE A 61 14.31 2.65 -15.20
CA ILE A 61 15.57 2.98 -14.50
C ILE A 61 16.71 2.05 -14.94
N VAL A 62 16.43 0.76 -15.11
CA VAL A 62 17.46 -0.24 -15.49
C VAL A 62 17.59 -0.45 -17.00
N GLY A 63 16.74 0.19 -17.80
CA GLY A 63 16.78 0.12 -19.26
C GLY A 63 16.19 -1.17 -19.85
N LEU A 64 15.31 -1.87 -19.13
CA LEU A 64 14.64 -3.07 -19.64
C LEU A 64 13.45 -2.71 -20.54
N GLU A 65 13.33 -3.41 -21.68
CA GLU A 65 12.22 -3.23 -22.62
C GLU A 65 10.93 -3.90 -22.11
N ILE A 66 9.90 -3.09 -21.91
CA ILE A 66 8.55 -3.56 -21.59
C ILE A 66 7.86 -3.99 -22.89
N ASN A 67 7.36 -5.22 -22.92
CA ASN A 67 6.59 -5.75 -24.05
C ASN A 67 5.12 -5.33 -23.96
N ASP A 68 4.51 -5.56 -22.79
CA ASP A 68 3.13 -5.17 -22.48
C ASP A 68 3.01 -4.87 -20.99
N TYR A 69 1.99 -4.11 -20.60
CA TYR A 69 1.66 -3.90 -19.19
C TYR A 69 0.19 -3.58 -19.00
N GLN A 70 -0.35 -4.06 -17.89
CA GLN A 70 -1.72 -3.84 -17.48
C GLN A 70 -1.74 -3.35 -16.03
N LEU A 71 -1.98 -2.04 -15.85
CA LEU A 71 -2.04 -1.43 -14.51
C LEU A 71 -3.34 -1.76 -13.75
N PHE A 72 -4.42 -1.99 -14.49
CA PHE A 72 -5.73 -2.32 -13.93
C PHE A 72 -6.10 -3.74 -14.32
N THR A 73 -6.39 -4.56 -13.33
CA THR A 73 -7.10 -5.83 -13.51
C THR A 73 -8.43 -5.59 -14.24
N ARG A 74 -8.72 -6.38 -15.29
CA ARG A 74 -9.92 -6.22 -16.13
C ARG A 74 -11.18 -6.83 -15.50
N PHE A 75 -11.57 -6.28 -14.36
CA PHE A 75 -12.70 -6.77 -13.58
C PHE A 75 -14.02 -6.81 -14.37
N TRP A 76 -14.21 -5.87 -15.31
CA TRP A 76 -15.41 -5.77 -16.13
C TRP A 76 -15.54 -6.88 -17.18
N GLU A 77 -14.44 -7.60 -17.48
CA GLU A 77 -14.45 -8.73 -18.42
C GLU A 77 -14.67 -10.07 -17.70
N GLY A 78 -14.93 -10.05 -16.38
CA GLY A 78 -14.95 -11.26 -15.54
C GLY A 78 -13.60 -11.96 -15.47
N SER A 79 -12.55 -11.37 -16.06
CA SER A 79 -11.18 -11.85 -15.92
C SER A 79 -10.60 -11.25 -14.64
N PHE A 80 -10.33 -12.13 -13.68
CA PHE A 80 -9.45 -11.82 -12.55
C PHE A 80 -7.98 -11.89 -12.99
N GLY A 81 -7.70 -11.59 -14.26
CA GLY A 81 -6.34 -11.46 -14.78
C GLY A 81 -5.63 -10.39 -13.97
N PHE A 82 -4.48 -10.76 -13.42
CA PHE A 82 -3.72 -9.91 -12.52
C PHE A 82 -3.24 -8.64 -13.26
N ALA A 83 -3.04 -7.55 -12.52
CA ALA A 83 -2.26 -6.45 -13.04
C ALA A 83 -0.82 -6.99 -13.25
N PHE A 84 -0.13 -6.52 -14.29
CA PHE A 84 1.20 -7.06 -14.62
C PHE A 84 2.04 -6.07 -15.40
N VAL A 85 3.35 -6.27 -15.35
CA VAL A 85 4.33 -5.71 -16.27
C VAL A 85 5.11 -6.86 -16.90
N ASP A 86 4.98 -7.01 -18.22
CA ASP A 86 5.67 -8.03 -19.00
C ASP A 86 6.94 -7.45 -19.64
N ILE A 87 8.06 -8.11 -19.39
CA ILE A 87 9.39 -7.70 -19.89
C ILE A 87 9.75 -8.63 -21.04
N LYS A 88 10.23 -8.07 -22.15
CA LYS A 88 10.47 -8.81 -23.40
C LYS A 88 11.38 -10.03 -23.27
N GLU A 89 12.40 -9.96 -22.41
CA GLU A 89 13.33 -11.06 -22.14
C GLU A 89 12.94 -11.89 -20.90
N GLY A 90 11.83 -11.54 -20.26
CA GLY A 90 11.43 -12.05 -18.95
C GLY A 90 12.28 -11.50 -17.81
N TYR A 91 11.92 -11.87 -16.59
CA TYR A 91 12.73 -11.56 -15.41
C TYR A 91 13.84 -12.61 -15.25
N GLY A 92 15.09 -12.15 -15.20
CA GLY A 92 16.26 -12.97 -14.94
C GLY A 92 16.67 -13.00 -13.47
N GLU A 93 17.62 -13.87 -13.11
CA GLU A 93 18.25 -13.86 -11.79
C GLU A 93 19.41 -12.84 -11.75
N ASN A 94 19.11 -11.58 -12.06
CA ASN A 94 20.09 -10.49 -12.16
C ASN A 94 19.65 -9.24 -11.36
N ILE A 95 20.58 -8.29 -11.20
CA ILE A 95 20.35 -7.10 -10.37
C ILE A 95 19.29 -6.16 -10.97
N GLU A 96 19.20 -6.11 -12.30
CA GLU A 96 18.21 -5.33 -13.03
C GLU A 96 16.81 -5.80 -12.69
N SER A 97 16.57 -7.12 -12.76
CA SER A 97 15.30 -7.73 -12.36
C SER A 97 15.00 -7.50 -10.89
N PHE A 98 16.00 -7.59 -10.00
CA PHE A 98 15.83 -7.27 -8.59
C PHE A 98 15.36 -5.83 -8.36
N ILE A 99 15.95 -4.86 -9.07
CA ILE A 99 15.55 -3.45 -8.98
C ILE A 99 14.09 -3.27 -9.42
N VAL A 100 13.68 -3.91 -10.53
CA VAL A 100 12.29 -3.86 -10.99
C VAL A 100 11.34 -4.43 -9.95
N LEU A 101 11.66 -5.62 -9.43
CA LEU A 101 10.82 -6.34 -8.47
C LEU A 101 10.68 -5.55 -7.15
N ILE A 102 11.74 -4.89 -6.68
CA ILE A 102 11.69 -4.17 -5.40
C ILE A 102 11.12 -2.74 -5.51
N MET A 103 11.02 -2.19 -6.73
CA MET A 103 10.63 -0.79 -6.95
C MET A 103 9.26 -0.40 -6.35
N PRO A 104 8.19 -1.21 -6.46
CA PRO A 104 6.91 -0.89 -5.81
C PRO A 104 7.06 -0.65 -4.31
N TYR A 105 7.86 -1.49 -3.63
CA TYR A 105 8.09 -1.40 -2.19
C TYR A 105 8.97 -0.20 -1.81
N LEU A 106 9.88 0.23 -2.69
CA LEU A 106 10.63 1.48 -2.50
C LEU A 106 9.73 2.71 -2.60
N ILE A 107 8.78 2.70 -3.53
CA ILE A 107 7.74 3.75 -3.64
C ILE A 107 6.88 3.76 -2.38
N ASP A 108 6.51 2.59 -1.88
CA ASP A 108 5.72 2.45 -0.66
C ASP A 108 6.47 2.92 0.58
N PHE A 109 7.77 2.67 0.66
CA PHE A 109 8.63 3.21 1.71
C PHE A 109 8.74 4.73 1.62
N PHE A 110 8.87 5.29 0.41
CA PHE A 110 8.85 6.74 0.19
C PHE A 110 7.51 7.36 0.63
N PHE A 111 6.39 6.71 0.33
CA PHE A 111 5.07 7.13 0.81
C PHE A 111 4.95 7.04 2.32
N LEU A 112 5.48 6.00 2.97
CA LEU A 112 5.54 5.92 4.44
C LEU A 112 6.33 7.07 5.06
N ILE A 113 7.46 7.45 4.47
CA ILE A 113 8.24 8.63 4.90
C ILE A 113 7.40 9.90 4.78
N ILE A 114 6.73 10.10 3.66
CA ILE A 114 5.82 11.24 3.46
C ILE A 114 4.71 11.19 4.51
N GLY A 115 4.09 10.04 4.76
CA GLY A 115 3.04 9.86 5.77
C GLY A 115 3.53 10.22 7.16
N PHE A 116 4.73 9.80 7.53
CA PHE A 116 5.35 10.19 8.80
C PHE A 116 5.58 11.71 8.89
N ILE A 117 6.10 12.35 7.85
CA ILE A 117 6.38 13.79 7.85
C ILE A 117 5.09 14.62 7.83
N VAL A 118 4.13 14.24 6.99
CA VAL A 118 2.91 14.99 6.74
C VAL A 118 1.91 14.73 7.86
N VAL A 119 1.53 13.47 8.06
CA VAL A 119 0.53 13.05 9.03
C VAL A 119 1.11 13.06 10.44
N TYR A 120 2.19 12.34 10.71
CA TYR A 120 2.67 12.21 12.09
C TYR A 120 3.35 13.48 12.63
N LYS A 121 4.15 14.22 11.86
CA LYS A 121 4.82 15.45 12.37
C LYS A 121 3.93 16.72 12.40
N ASN A 122 2.60 16.59 12.28
CA ASN A 122 1.63 17.71 12.38
C ASN A 122 1.82 18.82 11.31
N LYS A 123 2.52 18.55 10.21
CA LYS A 123 2.52 19.50 9.08
C LYS A 123 1.16 19.56 8.38
N PHE A 124 0.36 18.51 8.52
CA PHE A 124 -0.97 18.42 7.95
C PHE A 124 -2.05 18.78 8.99
N LYS A 125 -2.50 20.04 9.00
CA LYS A 125 -3.65 20.50 9.80
C LYS A 125 -4.97 20.39 9.01
N VAL A 126 -5.19 19.27 8.35
CA VAL A 126 -6.36 19.10 7.48
C VAL A 126 -7.58 18.74 8.31
N LYS A 127 -8.47 19.72 8.49
CA LYS A 127 -9.76 19.53 9.17
C LYS A 127 -10.75 18.71 8.34
N ASN A 128 -10.57 18.69 7.02
CA ASN A 128 -11.41 17.94 6.11
C ASN A 128 -11.21 16.43 6.33
N SER A 129 -12.28 15.76 6.76
CA SER A 129 -12.27 14.34 7.11
C SER A 129 -11.83 13.44 5.95
N PHE A 130 -12.30 13.73 4.73
CA PHE A 130 -11.97 12.96 3.53
C PHE A 130 -10.49 13.08 3.17
N LEU A 131 -9.96 14.29 3.08
CA LEU A 131 -8.54 14.53 2.73
C LEU A 131 -7.59 13.95 3.77
N PHE A 132 -7.96 14.00 5.06
CA PHE A 132 -7.19 13.34 6.10
C PHE A 132 -7.15 11.82 5.88
N GLY A 133 -8.31 11.21 5.65
CA GLY A 133 -8.41 9.78 5.39
C GLY A 133 -7.66 9.36 4.14
N LEU A 134 -7.75 10.14 3.06
CA LEU A 134 -7.01 9.92 1.82
C LEU A 134 -5.50 9.90 2.06
N THR A 135 -5.01 10.85 2.86
CA THR A 135 -3.58 10.96 3.21
C THR A 135 -3.14 9.78 4.07
N PHE A 136 -3.93 9.40 5.07
CA PHE A 136 -3.65 8.24 5.92
C PHE A 136 -3.68 6.92 5.13
N LEU A 137 -4.65 6.79 4.23
CA LEU A 137 -4.83 5.64 3.36
C LEU A 137 -3.62 5.43 2.43
N PHE A 138 -3.25 6.46 1.66
CA PHE A 138 -2.21 6.32 0.64
C PHE A 138 -0.80 6.30 1.20
N PHE A 139 -0.52 7.10 2.23
CA PHE A 139 0.83 7.23 2.76
C PHE A 139 1.13 6.27 3.92
N VAL A 140 0.16 5.48 4.38
CA VAL A 140 0.36 4.57 5.52
C VAL A 140 -0.24 3.20 5.27
N LEU A 141 -1.56 3.14 5.05
CA LEU A 141 -2.25 1.85 5.00
C LEU A 141 -1.96 1.05 3.73
N ARG A 142 -1.85 1.72 2.58
CA ARG A 142 -1.51 1.08 1.30
C ARG A 142 -0.21 0.28 1.41
N SER A 143 0.85 0.89 1.91
CA SER A 143 2.16 0.24 2.02
C SER A 143 2.14 -1.02 2.88
N ASN A 144 1.35 -1.01 3.98
CA ASN A 144 1.20 -2.20 4.82
C ASN A 144 0.45 -3.33 4.11
N TYR A 145 -0.58 -2.98 3.34
CA TYR A 145 -1.29 -3.98 2.55
C TYR A 145 -0.38 -4.60 1.49
N ASP A 146 0.32 -3.77 0.73
CA ASP A 146 1.16 -4.24 -0.38
C ASP A 146 2.27 -5.18 0.09
N LEU A 147 2.93 -4.83 1.21
CA LEU A 147 3.92 -5.67 1.85
C LEU A 147 3.33 -6.98 2.39
N LEU A 148 2.14 -6.94 3.00
CA LEU A 148 1.55 -8.14 3.60
C LEU A 148 0.98 -9.10 2.53
N ASP A 149 0.29 -8.59 1.50
CA ASP A 149 -0.22 -9.41 0.39
C ASP A 149 0.94 -10.12 -0.32
N ASN A 150 2.04 -9.39 -0.59
CA ASN A 150 3.22 -9.99 -1.22
C ASN A 150 4.01 -10.93 -0.29
N TYR A 151 3.98 -10.70 1.03
CA TYR A 151 4.55 -11.65 2.00
C TYR A 151 3.75 -12.94 2.08
N ILE A 152 2.41 -12.86 2.07
CA ILE A 152 1.55 -14.03 2.01
C ILE A 152 1.79 -14.77 0.69
N GLY A 153 1.85 -14.04 -0.43
CA GLY A 153 2.21 -14.59 -1.72
C GLY A 153 3.59 -15.24 -1.74
N TYR A 154 4.57 -14.69 -1.01
CA TYR A 154 5.92 -15.25 -0.90
C TYR A 154 5.90 -16.64 -0.26
N PHE A 155 5.12 -16.84 0.81
CA PHE A 155 4.94 -18.16 1.41
C PHE A 155 4.27 -19.17 0.48
N PHE A 156 3.39 -18.71 -0.41
CA PHE A 156 2.74 -19.54 -1.41
C PHE A 156 3.49 -19.59 -2.74
N ASN A 157 4.73 -19.08 -2.79
CA ASN A 157 5.58 -19.07 -3.97
C ASN A 157 4.96 -18.34 -5.18
N HIS A 158 4.22 -17.25 -4.95
CA HIS A 158 3.52 -16.45 -5.97
C HIS A 158 3.64 -14.92 -5.79
N SER A 159 4.82 -14.37 -5.51
CA SER A 159 5.01 -12.91 -5.41
C SER A 159 6.37 -12.46 -5.93
N ASP A 160 6.55 -11.14 -6.07
CA ASP A 160 7.83 -10.55 -6.49
C ASP A 160 8.98 -10.96 -5.58
N PHE A 161 8.69 -11.10 -4.28
CA PHE A 161 9.64 -11.51 -3.27
C PHE A 161 10.21 -12.91 -3.51
N VAL A 162 9.50 -13.78 -4.24
CA VAL A 162 10.00 -15.10 -4.61
C VAL A 162 11.20 -14.96 -5.53
N LEU A 163 11.05 -14.18 -6.59
CA LEU A 163 12.13 -13.99 -7.56
C LEU A 163 13.23 -13.09 -7.00
N ALA A 164 12.86 -12.05 -6.24
CA ALA A 164 13.83 -11.25 -5.51
C ALA A 164 14.66 -12.11 -4.54
N GLY A 165 14.03 -13.09 -3.88
CA GLY A 165 14.67 -14.03 -2.96
C GLY A 165 15.66 -14.97 -3.65
N LYS A 166 15.42 -15.33 -4.91
CA LYS A 166 16.38 -16.09 -5.71
C LYS A 166 17.63 -15.27 -6.04
N ILE A 167 17.47 -13.97 -6.27
CA ILE A 167 18.57 -13.07 -6.66
C ILE A 167 19.45 -12.70 -5.47
N VAL A 168 18.85 -12.23 -4.37
CA VAL A 168 19.61 -11.70 -3.22
C VAL A 168 19.59 -12.61 -1.99
N GLY A 169 18.88 -13.74 -2.05
CA GLY A 169 18.75 -14.70 -0.96
C GLY A 169 17.47 -14.52 -0.14
N ASN A 170 16.77 -15.63 0.10
CA ASN A 170 15.50 -15.70 0.84
C ASN A 170 15.57 -15.08 2.24
N LEU A 171 16.71 -15.21 2.94
CA LEU A 171 16.89 -14.63 4.27
C LEU A 171 16.90 -13.09 4.22
N ASN A 172 17.55 -12.50 3.21
CA ASN A 172 17.62 -11.05 3.06
C ASN A 172 16.24 -10.45 2.77
N ILE A 173 15.47 -11.11 1.90
CA ILE A 173 14.08 -10.75 1.63
C ILE A 173 13.22 -10.87 2.88
N LEU A 174 13.34 -11.96 3.64
CA LEU A 174 12.57 -12.13 4.87
C LEU A 174 12.88 -11.03 5.90
N ILE A 175 14.15 -10.69 6.09
CA ILE A 175 14.58 -9.59 6.98
C ILE A 175 13.97 -8.27 6.50
N PHE A 176 14.06 -7.97 5.20
CA PHE A 176 13.47 -6.77 4.61
C PHE A 176 11.96 -6.67 4.87
N ILE A 177 11.22 -7.75 4.61
CA ILE A 177 9.76 -7.80 4.79
C ILE A 177 9.41 -7.58 6.26
N VAL A 178 10.03 -8.32 7.17
CA VAL A 178 9.73 -8.25 8.61
C VAL A 178 9.99 -6.84 9.15
N LEU A 179 11.14 -6.24 8.82
CA LEU A 179 11.47 -4.88 9.24
C LEU A 179 10.47 -3.86 8.67
N SER A 180 10.12 -3.98 7.39
CA SER A 180 9.19 -3.08 6.72
C SER A 180 7.79 -3.15 7.34
N LEU A 181 7.29 -4.36 7.62
CA LEU A 181 6.01 -4.57 8.31
C LEU A 181 6.03 -3.99 9.73
N ILE A 182 7.11 -4.22 10.51
CA ILE A 182 7.24 -3.64 11.86
C ILE A 182 7.16 -2.11 11.79
N ILE A 183 7.89 -1.48 10.88
CA ILE A 183 7.92 -0.02 10.71
C ILE A 183 6.53 0.49 10.32
N GLY A 184 5.92 -0.10 9.30
CA GLY A 184 4.63 0.33 8.77
C GLY A 184 3.47 0.16 9.75
N PHE A 185 3.42 -0.97 10.46
CA PHE A 185 2.42 -1.17 11.53
C PHE A 185 2.65 -0.24 12.71
N SER A 186 3.91 -0.04 13.13
CA SER A 186 4.23 0.89 14.21
C SER A 186 3.78 2.31 13.86
N LEU A 187 4.04 2.77 12.63
CA LEU A 187 3.61 4.08 12.16
C LEU A 187 2.08 4.21 12.15
N THR A 188 1.37 3.16 11.71
CA THR A 188 -0.09 3.11 11.71
C THR A 188 -0.65 3.29 13.11
N LEU A 189 -0.14 2.53 14.08
CA LEU A 189 -0.57 2.61 15.48
C LEU A 189 -0.25 3.98 16.10
N LEU A 190 0.92 4.55 15.79
CA LEU A 190 1.32 5.88 16.25
C LEU A 190 0.37 6.97 15.72
N ILE A 191 0.00 6.90 14.44
CA ILE A 191 -0.93 7.86 13.83
C ILE A 191 -2.33 7.71 14.44
N ILE A 192 -2.85 6.48 14.54
CA ILE A 192 -4.16 6.24 15.17
C ILE A 192 -4.16 6.81 16.58
N LYS A 193 -3.16 6.46 17.41
CA LYS A 193 -3.04 6.94 18.80
C LYS A 193 -2.97 8.46 18.88
N LYS A 194 -2.24 9.09 17.96
CA LYS A 194 -2.05 10.55 17.94
C LYS A 194 -3.33 11.30 17.57
N TYR A 195 -4.13 10.74 16.67
CA TYR A 195 -5.29 11.40 16.10
C TYR A 195 -6.63 10.92 16.68
N ILE A 196 -6.60 10.15 17.78
CA ILE A 196 -7.77 9.94 18.63
C ILE A 196 -8.32 11.31 19.04
N PHE A 197 -9.62 11.52 18.85
CA PHE A 197 -10.34 12.77 19.12
C PHE A 197 -9.99 13.96 18.22
N TYR A 198 -9.29 13.74 17.09
CA TYR A 198 -9.09 14.74 16.04
C TYR A 198 -10.36 14.92 15.19
N PRO A 199 -10.62 16.07 14.56
CA PRO A 199 -9.98 17.35 14.81
C PRO A 199 -10.32 17.77 16.24
N SER A 200 -9.33 18.27 16.99
CA SER A 200 -9.66 19.01 18.19
C SER A 200 -10.62 20.11 17.76
N ALA A 201 -11.76 20.23 18.45
CA ALA A 201 -12.53 21.46 18.36
C ALA A 201 -11.52 22.57 18.63
N ALA A 202 -11.21 23.38 17.62
CA ALA A 202 -10.44 24.58 17.87
C ALA A 202 -11.21 25.29 18.98
N ILE A 203 -10.51 25.56 20.09
CA ILE A 203 -10.91 26.59 21.03
C ILE A 203 -11.33 27.75 20.14
N ASN A 204 -12.59 28.17 20.28
CA ASN A 204 -13.08 29.41 19.70
C ASN A 204 -12.06 30.48 20.07
N ASN A 205 -11.24 30.91 19.11
CA ASN A 205 -10.51 32.16 19.21
C ASN A 205 -11.40 33.23 18.59
#